data_AF-A0A158HPJ3-F1
#
_entry.id   AF-A0A158HPJ3-F1
#
_cell.length_a   1.000
_cell.length_b   1.000
_cell.length_c   1.000
_cell.angle_alpha   90.00
_cell.angle_beta   90.00
_cell.angle_gamma   90.00
#
_symmetry.space_group_name_H-M   'P 1'
#
loop_
_entity.id
_entity.type
_entity.pdbx_description
1 polymer ?
#
loop_
_entity_poly.entity_id
_entity_poly.type
_entity_poly.pdbx_seq_one_letter_code
_entity_poly.pdbx_strand_id
1 'polypeptide(L)'
;MTELLKVIVWPVTIVFLVFKLRDPLIALITAIGQRATRFKILQFEIELGALVPASPSLAMSAEALQQAVVQESGTTFIVQGITKSAAADYVLVALGNDDQHAWLSSRLFLLSVLIDRNRVVRCIVFTGEHGGFIGAASPRDVRAALGARFPEYERALLAAYGMASTLPLDELRNGDLSEAALTRIATGFLSNSGITQNNEPASPHSGWLYLDRSAKPGAPSTWELAEHITAGGLRTLLGDRLGKGRVVGAAGTVPDPDSARAIINQPGVFVALVSSSGEFRELCDRTAIADRLSRSAAHAAS
;
A
#
# COMPACT_ATOMS: atom_id res chain seq x y z
N MET A 1 -58.11 22.81 0.80
CA MET A 1 -56.93 23.70 0.96
C MET A 1 -55.66 22.93 1.37
N THR A 2 -55.77 21.90 2.21
CA THR A 2 -54.63 21.05 2.65
C THR A 2 -54.00 20.20 1.55
N GLU A 3 -54.77 19.73 0.57
CA GLU A 3 -54.23 18.91 -0.55
C GLU A 3 -53.39 19.71 -1.56
N LEU A 4 -53.74 20.98 -1.81
CA LEU A 4 -52.96 21.84 -2.71
C LEU A 4 -51.60 22.23 -2.09
N LEU A 5 -51.54 22.35 -0.76
CA LEU A 5 -50.31 22.63 -0.03
C LEU A 5 -49.31 21.48 -0.15
N LYS A 6 -49.77 20.22 -0.05
CA LYS A 6 -48.90 19.04 -0.18
C LYS A 6 -48.26 18.93 -1.56
N VAL A 7 -48.99 19.29 -2.61
CA VAL A 7 -48.50 19.26 -3.99
C VAL A 7 -47.37 20.26 -4.24
N ILE A 8 -47.35 21.39 -3.52
CA ILE A 8 -46.34 22.45 -3.67
C ILE A 8 -45.14 22.23 -2.73
N VAL A 9 -45.35 21.69 -1.54
CA VAL A 9 -44.29 21.50 -0.53
C VAL A 9 -43.23 20.51 -1.02
N TRP A 10 -43.62 19.44 -1.74
CA TRP A 10 -42.67 18.42 -2.19
C TRP A 10 -41.66 18.94 -3.23
N PRO A 11 -42.06 19.59 -4.33
CA PRO A 11 -41.13 20.19 -5.29
C PRO A 11 -40.18 21.21 -4.66
N VAL A 12 -40.69 22.07 -3.77
CA VAL A 12 -39.87 23.07 -3.07
C VAL A 12 -38.82 22.40 -2.19
N THR A 13 -39.19 21.30 -1.51
CA THR A 13 -38.26 20.53 -0.68
C THR A 13 -37.17 19.86 -1.53
N ILE A 14 -37.52 19.28 -2.69
CA ILE A 14 -36.52 18.74 -3.63
C ILE A 14 -35.56 19.83 -4.07
N VAL A 15 -36.09 20.97 -4.55
CA VAL A 15 -35.26 22.06 -5.07
C VAL A 15 -34.31 22.56 -3.98
N PHE A 16 -34.80 22.73 -2.76
CA PHE A 16 -33.96 23.12 -1.62
C PHE A 16 -32.88 22.09 -1.31
N LEU A 17 -33.23 20.80 -1.31
CA LEU A 17 -32.30 19.70 -1.03
C LEU A 17 -31.21 19.61 -2.12
N VAL A 18 -31.60 19.72 -3.41
CA VAL A 18 -30.66 19.77 -4.55
C VAL A 18 -29.74 20.97 -4.43
N PHE A 19 -30.25 22.15 -4.05
CA PHE A 19 -29.44 23.36 -3.92
C PHE A 19 -28.45 23.26 -2.75
N LYS A 20 -28.88 22.70 -1.61
CA LYS A 20 -28.02 22.48 -0.44
C LYS A 20 -26.97 21.39 -0.68
N LEU A 21 -27.31 20.38 -1.47
CA LEU A 21 -26.42 19.27 -1.78
C LEU A 21 -25.58 19.48 -3.04
N ARG A 22 -25.73 20.61 -3.76
CA ARG A 22 -25.00 20.83 -5.02
C ARG A 22 -23.49 20.81 -4.82
N ASP A 23 -22.98 21.45 -3.78
CA ASP A 23 -21.54 21.55 -3.53
C ASP A 23 -20.95 20.19 -3.10
N PRO A 24 -21.56 19.43 -2.16
CA PRO A 24 -21.08 18.08 -1.86
C PRO A 24 -21.30 17.09 -3.02
N LEU A 25 -22.35 17.23 -3.83
CA LEU A 25 -22.55 16.40 -5.02
C LEU A 25 -21.50 16.70 -6.09
N ILE A 26 -21.17 17.98 -6.32
CA ILE A 26 -20.10 18.35 -7.24
C ILE A 26 -18.77 17.83 -6.69
N ALA A 27 -18.47 18.01 -5.41
CA ALA A 27 -17.24 17.46 -4.82
C ALA A 27 -17.17 15.94 -4.93
N LEU A 28 -18.29 15.23 -4.73
CA LEU A 28 -18.40 13.78 -4.92
C LEU A 28 -18.20 13.39 -6.39
N ILE A 29 -18.86 14.07 -7.33
CA ILE A 29 -18.74 13.83 -8.77
C ILE A 29 -17.34 14.18 -9.26
N THR A 30 -16.70 15.22 -8.74
CA THR A 30 -15.31 15.57 -9.05
C THR A 30 -14.35 14.55 -8.45
N ALA A 31 -14.56 14.08 -7.23
CA ALA A 31 -13.76 13.02 -6.63
C ALA A 31 -13.91 11.69 -7.38
N ILE A 32 -15.12 11.35 -7.83
CA ILE A 32 -15.39 10.18 -8.68
C ILE A 32 -14.82 10.38 -10.09
N GLY A 33 -14.98 11.57 -10.67
CA GLY A 33 -14.52 11.90 -12.02
C GLY A 33 -13.00 11.99 -12.14
N GLN A 34 -12.30 12.44 -11.10
CA GLN A 34 -10.84 12.36 -11.00
C GLN A 34 -10.35 10.93 -10.77
N ARG A 35 -11.19 10.03 -10.26
CA ARG A 35 -10.90 8.59 -10.10
C ARG A 35 -11.25 7.77 -11.35
N ALA A 36 -12.21 8.22 -12.15
CA ALA A 36 -12.68 7.53 -13.35
C ALA A 36 -11.96 8.04 -14.61
N THR A 37 -10.72 7.62 -14.83
CA THR A 37 -10.00 7.86 -16.09
C THR A 37 -10.58 7.12 -17.32
N ARG A 38 -11.74 6.46 -17.22
CA ARG A 38 -12.48 5.93 -18.38
C ARG A 38 -13.99 5.98 -18.19
N PHE A 39 -14.61 7.08 -18.59
CA PHE A 39 -16.04 7.09 -18.91
C PHE A 39 -16.25 6.52 -20.32
N LYS A 40 -16.57 5.22 -20.43
CA LYS A 40 -17.39 4.71 -21.54
C LYS A 40 -18.84 4.68 -21.08
N ILE A 41 -19.58 5.70 -21.46
CA ILE A 41 -21.04 5.73 -21.31
C ILE A 41 -21.61 4.81 -22.40
N LEU A 42 -22.40 3.82 -21.98
CA LEU A 42 -23.17 2.84 -22.78
C LEU A 42 -22.45 1.60 -23.33
N GLN A 43 -22.06 0.72 -22.42
CA GLN A 43 -22.34 -0.74 -22.38
C GLN A 43 -21.55 -1.29 -21.18
N PHE A 44 -22.10 -2.22 -20.40
CA PHE A 44 -21.49 -2.78 -19.19
C PHE A 44 -20.05 -3.28 -19.43
N GLU A 45 -19.06 -2.41 -19.34
CA GLU A 45 -17.65 -2.77 -19.29
C GLU A 45 -17.37 -3.03 -17.81
N ILE A 46 -17.55 -4.30 -17.45
CA ILE A 46 -17.25 -4.85 -16.14
C ILE A 46 -15.77 -4.58 -15.88
N GLU A 47 -15.45 -3.47 -15.21
CA GLU A 47 -14.08 -3.22 -14.73
C GLU A 47 -13.69 -4.41 -13.84
N LEU A 48 -12.59 -5.06 -14.21
CA LEU A 48 -12.11 -6.32 -13.68
C LEU A 48 -12.04 -6.31 -12.15
N GLY A 49 -12.04 -7.49 -11.52
CA GLY A 49 -11.56 -7.67 -10.13
C GLY A 49 -10.05 -7.45 -10.00
N ALA A 50 -9.50 -6.70 -10.95
CA ALA A 50 -8.19 -6.12 -10.97
C ALA A 50 -8.10 -5.13 -9.81
N LEU A 51 -7.11 -5.35 -8.98
CA LEU A 51 -6.80 -4.44 -7.90
C LEU A 51 -6.14 -3.19 -8.47
N VAL A 52 -6.50 -2.03 -7.93
CA VAL A 52 -5.91 -0.77 -8.38
C VAL A 52 -4.50 -0.66 -7.80
N PRO A 53 -3.44 -0.59 -8.64
CA PRO A 53 -2.10 -0.36 -8.13
C PRO A 53 -2.04 0.96 -7.37
N ALA A 54 -1.13 1.01 -6.39
CA ALA A 54 -0.62 2.26 -5.82
C ALA A 54 -0.44 3.33 -6.89
N SER A 55 -0.93 4.54 -6.61
CA SER A 55 -0.70 5.66 -7.51
C SER A 55 0.82 5.83 -7.72
N PRO A 56 1.26 6.41 -8.86
CA PRO A 56 2.68 6.66 -9.10
C PRO A 56 3.34 7.45 -7.95
N SER A 57 2.57 8.27 -7.24
CA SER A 57 3.06 8.98 -6.06
C SER A 57 3.49 8.04 -4.93
N LEU A 58 2.74 6.96 -4.64
CA LEU A 58 3.11 5.97 -3.63
C LEU A 58 4.22 5.02 -4.09
N ALA A 59 4.30 4.72 -5.39
CA ALA A 59 5.45 4.00 -5.93
C ALA A 59 6.73 4.83 -5.75
N MET A 60 6.70 6.11 -6.14
CA MET A 60 7.81 7.05 -5.90
C MET A 60 8.11 7.22 -4.41
N SER A 61 7.11 7.17 -3.54
CA SER A 61 7.28 7.17 -2.09
C SER A 61 7.98 5.93 -1.55
N ALA A 62 7.63 4.75 -2.05
CA ALA A 62 8.28 3.51 -1.66
C ALA A 62 9.75 3.51 -2.13
N GLU A 63 10.01 3.93 -3.37
CA GLU A 63 11.36 4.16 -3.89
C GLU A 63 12.10 5.25 -3.08
N ALA A 64 11.40 6.32 -2.73
CA ALA A 64 11.94 7.37 -1.88
C ALA A 64 12.28 6.83 -0.50
N LEU A 65 11.57 5.85 0.05
CA LEU A 65 11.92 5.20 1.32
C LEU A 65 13.12 4.28 1.19
N GLN A 66 13.21 3.53 0.09
CA GLN A 66 14.38 2.73 -0.26
C GLN A 66 15.64 3.61 -0.37
N GLN A 67 15.49 4.79 -0.95
CA GLN A 67 16.57 5.78 -1.12
C GLN A 67 16.65 6.82 0.00
N ALA A 68 15.68 6.85 0.93
CA ALA A 68 15.54 7.93 1.90
C ALA A 68 16.75 7.92 2.81
N VAL A 69 17.64 8.87 2.57
CA VAL A 69 18.53 9.37 3.61
C VAL A 69 17.60 9.78 4.77
N VAL A 70 17.93 9.37 6.00
CA VAL A 70 17.23 9.81 7.23
C VAL A 70 17.35 11.32 7.34
N GLN A 71 16.53 12.01 6.57
CA GLN A 71 16.32 13.44 6.47
C GLN A 71 14.81 13.59 6.33
N GLU A 72 14.27 14.56 7.05
CA GLU A 72 12.82 14.81 7.20
C GLU A 72 12.07 14.94 5.86
N SER A 73 12.78 15.27 4.78
CA SER A 73 12.20 15.37 3.42
C SER A 73 11.76 14.03 2.85
N GLY A 74 12.51 12.93 3.11
CA GLY A 74 12.17 11.61 2.56
C GLY A 74 10.88 11.05 3.16
N THR A 75 10.73 11.13 4.47
CA THR A 75 9.52 10.67 5.19
C THR A 75 8.27 11.44 4.77
N THR A 76 8.41 12.72 4.44
CA THR A 76 7.29 13.53 3.94
C THR A 76 6.77 13.01 2.60
N PHE A 77 7.66 12.71 1.63
CA PHE A 77 7.22 12.11 0.37
C PHE A 77 6.55 10.77 0.57
N ILE A 78 7.05 9.95 1.50
CA ILE A 78 6.49 8.64 1.80
C ILE A 78 5.05 8.75 2.23
N VAL A 79 4.82 9.60 3.23
CA VAL A 79 3.51 9.79 3.80
C VAL A 79 2.57 10.40 2.77
N GLN A 80 3.04 11.37 1.97
CA GLN A 80 2.25 11.94 0.90
C GLN A 80 1.78 10.91 -0.12
N GLY A 81 2.63 9.94 -0.50
CA GLY A 81 2.19 8.87 -1.38
C GLY A 81 1.14 7.99 -0.73
N ILE A 82 1.32 7.64 0.54
CA ILE A 82 0.37 6.82 1.30
C ILE A 82 -0.98 7.54 1.42
N THR A 83 -0.99 8.81 1.81
CA THR A 83 -2.21 9.61 2.00
C THR A 83 -2.92 9.87 0.69
N LYS A 84 -2.18 10.13 -0.41
CA LYS A 84 -2.76 10.32 -1.74
C LYS A 84 -3.26 9.04 -2.39
N SER A 85 -2.83 7.87 -1.91
CA SER A 85 -3.18 6.57 -2.49
C SER A 85 -4.38 5.90 -1.82
N ALA A 86 -5.33 6.69 -1.32
CA ALA A 86 -6.56 6.20 -0.68
C ALA A 86 -7.48 5.33 -1.57
N ALA A 87 -7.10 5.02 -2.80
CA ALA A 87 -7.80 4.11 -3.71
C ALA A 87 -6.95 2.89 -4.12
N ALA A 88 -5.72 2.79 -3.65
CA ALA A 88 -4.83 1.70 -4.01
C ALA A 88 -5.10 0.45 -3.16
N ASP A 89 -5.23 -0.69 -3.82
CA ASP A 89 -5.45 -1.98 -3.17
C ASP A 89 -4.13 -2.66 -2.77
N TYR A 90 -3.05 -2.35 -3.48
CA TYR A 90 -1.72 -2.89 -3.21
C TYR A 90 -0.61 -1.88 -3.51
N VAL A 91 0.55 -2.08 -2.88
CA VAL A 91 1.80 -1.36 -3.19
C VAL A 91 2.82 -2.31 -3.82
N LEU A 92 3.63 -1.80 -4.74
CA LEU A 92 4.74 -2.54 -5.35
C LEU A 92 6.05 -2.19 -4.65
N VAL A 93 6.82 -3.22 -4.32
CA VAL A 93 8.14 -3.13 -3.71
C VAL A 93 9.11 -3.95 -4.56
N ALA A 94 9.93 -3.26 -5.34
CA ALA A 94 10.99 -3.88 -6.13
C ALA A 94 12.20 -4.15 -5.23
N LEU A 95 12.48 -5.43 -4.98
CA LEU A 95 13.71 -5.88 -4.35
C LEU A 95 14.82 -5.78 -5.40
N GLY A 96 15.69 -4.77 -5.25
CA GLY A 96 16.86 -4.61 -6.11
C GLY A 96 17.78 -5.83 -6.07
N ASN A 97 18.62 -5.98 -7.09
CA ASN A 97 19.54 -7.12 -7.22
C ASN A 97 20.84 -6.90 -6.47
N ASP A 98 21.21 -5.63 -6.28
CA ASP A 98 22.48 -5.22 -5.74
C ASP A 98 22.31 -4.71 -4.32
N ASP A 99 23.29 -4.97 -3.46
CA ASP A 99 23.31 -4.50 -2.08
C ASP A 99 23.09 -2.98 -1.97
N GLN A 100 23.54 -2.22 -2.98
CA GLN A 100 23.42 -0.75 -2.99
C GLN A 100 21.98 -0.24 -3.17
N HIS A 101 21.09 -1.04 -3.77
CA HIS A 101 19.70 -0.67 -4.02
C HIS A 101 18.76 -1.69 -3.37
N ALA A 102 19.23 -2.49 -2.43
CA ALA A 102 18.38 -3.43 -1.73
C ALA A 102 17.51 -2.70 -0.70
N TRP A 103 16.30 -3.20 -0.50
CA TRP A 103 15.42 -2.71 0.56
C TRP A 103 16.02 -3.00 1.93
N LEU A 104 16.04 -2.02 2.83
CA LEU A 104 16.43 -2.26 4.22
C LEU A 104 15.26 -2.80 5.04
N SER A 105 15.51 -3.77 5.91
CA SER A 105 14.50 -4.39 6.77
C SER A 105 13.78 -3.40 7.69
N SER A 106 14.50 -2.45 8.29
CA SER A 106 13.96 -1.35 9.11
C SER A 106 12.95 -0.49 8.34
N ARG A 107 13.26 -0.21 7.09
CA ARG A 107 12.46 0.62 6.20
C ARG A 107 11.25 -0.14 5.70
N LEU A 108 11.40 -1.40 5.30
CA LEU A 108 10.27 -2.25 4.95
C LEU A 108 9.31 -2.42 6.15
N PHE A 109 9.84 -2.55 7.36
CA PHE A 109 9.04 -2.56 8.59
C PHE A 109 8.25 -1.25 8.73
N LEU A 110 8.92 -0.09 8.65
CA LEU A 110 8.26 1.19 8.76
C LEU A 110 7.17 1.37 7.69
N LEU A 111 7.47 1.05 6.43
CA LEU A 111 6.48 1.08 5.33
C LEU A 111 5.26 0.23 5.68
N SER A 112 5.49 -1.00 6.13
CA SER A 112 4.40 -1.92 6.48
C SER A 112 3.52 -1.38 7.62
N VAL A 113 4.11 -0.68 8.59
CA VAL A 113 3.37 0.00 9.67
C VAL A 113 2.53 1.15 9.13
N LEU A 114 3.11 2.01 8.29
CA LEU A 114 2.39 3.18 7.75
C LEU A 114 1.23 2.73 6.85
N ILE A 115 1.44 1.68 6.06
CA ILE A 115 0.42 1.11 5.19
C ILE A 115 -0.66 0.36 6.00
N ASP A 116 -0.31 -0.41 7.04
CA ASP A 116 -1.29 -1.12 7.90
C ASP A 116 -2.28 -0.17 8.58
N ARG A 117 -1.91 1.10 8.76
CA ARG A 117 -2.82 2.14 9.25
C ARG A 117 -3.73 2.67 8.14
N ASN A 118 -3.25 2.73 6.90
CA ASN A 118 -4.08 3.07 5.75
C ASN A 118 -4.88 1.83 5.28
N ARG A 119 -6.06 1.62 5.87
CA ARG A 119 -6.93 0.43 5.69
C ARG A 119 -7.29 0.07 4.24
N VAL A 120 -6.99 0.94 3.27
CA VAL A 120 -7.29 0.73 1.85
C VAL A 120 -6.31 -0.26 1.22
N VAL A 121 -5.02 -0.18 1.57
CA VAL A 121 -4.00 -1.04 0.97
C VAL A 121 -3.98 -2.38 1.69
N ARG A 122 -4.37 -3.44 0.99
CA ARG A 122 -4.53 -4.78 1.54
C ARG A 122 -3.28 -5.64 1.40
N CYS A 123 -2.38 -5.29 0.47
CA CYS A 123 -1.25 -6.12 0.10
C CYS A 123 0.00 -5.33 -0.30
N ILE A 124 1.16 -5.89 0.03
CA ILE A 124 2.47 -5.50 -0.51
C ILE A 124 2.88 -6.58 -1.51
N VAL A 125 3.10 -6.17 -2.75
CA VAL A 125 3.58 -7.03 -3.84
C VAL A 125 5.08 -6.83 -3.98
N PHE A 126 5.83 -7.92 -3.86
CA PHE A 126 7.27 -7.93 -4.02
C PHE A 126 7.65 -8.42 -5.41
N THR A 127 8.45 -7.62 -6.09
CA THR A 127 9.06 -7.95 -7.38
C THR A 127 10.58 -8.01 -7.23
N GLY A 128 11.24 -8.77 -8.10
CA GLY A 128 12.70 -8.85 -8.16
C GLY A 128 13.23 -8.22 -9.44
N GLU A 129 14.36 -8.74 -9.89
CA GLU A 129 14.97 -8.39 -11.17
C GLU A 129 13.96 -8.41 -12.32
N HIS A 130 14.04 -7.39 -13.19
CA HIS A 130 13.17 -7.24 -14.37
C HIS A 130 11.66 -7.32 -14.04
N GLY A 131 11.26 -6.92 -12.83
CA GLY A 131 9.85 -6.95 -12.41
C GLY A 131 9.33 -8.36 -12.11
N GLY A 132 10.20 -9.38 -12.01
CA GLY A 132 9.80 -10.75 -11.75
C GLY A 132 9.02 -10.90 -10.44
N PHE A 133 7.83 -11.50 -10.48
CA PHE A 133 6.99 -11.65 -9.28
C PHE A 133 7.63 -12.60 -8.27
N ILE A 134 7.86 -12.10 -7.04
CA ILE A 134 8.39 -12.90 -5.92
C ILE A 134 7.27 -13.43 -5.05
N GLY A 135 6.32 -12.58 -4.70
CA GLY A 135 5.21 -12.91 -3.82
C GLY A 135 4.45 -11.68 -3.34
N ALA A 136 3.38 -11.93 -2.60
CA ALA A 136 2.46 -10.93 -2.08
C ALA A 136 2.17 -11.22 -0.60
N ALA A 137 2.18 -10.21 0.27
CA ALA A 137 1.89 -10.38 1.69
C ALA A 137 1.12 -9.18 2.26
N SER A 138 0.33 -9.39 3.32
CA SER A 138 -0.34 -8.26 3.97
C SER A 138 0.68 -7.36 4.69
N PRO A 139 0.45 -6.04 4.79
CA PRO A 139 1.31 -5.15 5.58
C PRO A 139 1.49 -5.64 7.02
N ARG A 140 0.41 -6.15 7.63
CA ARG A 140 0.43 -6.75 8.96
C ARG A 140 1.39 -7.94 9.06
N ASP A 141 1.38 -8.85 8.09
CA ASP A 141 2.27 -10.02 8.11
C ASP A 141 3.73 -9.63 7.97
N VAL A 142 4.02 -8.64 7.11
CA VAL A 142 5.36 -8.08 6.93
C VAL A 142 5.85 -7.43 8.22
N ARG A 143 5.03 -6.58 8.84
CA ARG A 143 5.32 -5.98 10.14
C ARG A 143 5.59 -7.05 11.20
N ALA A 144 4.69 -8.01 11.35
CA ALA A 144 4.80 -9.04 12.38
C ALA A 144 6.05 -9.90 12.21
N ALA A 145 6.40 -10.26 10.97
CA ALA A 145 7.61 -11.03 10.69
C ALA A 145 8.89 -10.24 11.01
N LEU A 146 8.96 -8.98 10.58
CA LEU A 146 10.11 -8.13 10.82
C LEU A 146 10.25 -7.75 12.30
N GLY A 147 9.15 -7.40 12.98
CA GLY A 147 9.15 -7.08 14.41
C GLY A 147 9.51 -8.27 15.30
N ALA A 148 9.14 -9.49 14.90
CA ALA A 148 9.58 -10.71 15.59
C ALA A 148 11.09 -10.97 15.43
N ARG A 149 11.65 -10.66 14.26
CA ARG A 149 13.07 -10.82 13.97
C ARG A 149 13.94 -9.72 14.58
N PHE A 150 13.44 -8.49 14.61
CA PHE A 150 14.12 -7.29 15.11
C PHE A 150 13.27 -6.59 16.18
N PRO A 151 13.31 -7.04 17.45
CA PRO A 151 12.52 -6.45 18.54
C PRO A 151 12.75 -4.95 18.77
N GLU A 152 13.92 -4.44 18.37
CA GLU A 152 14.26 -3.02 18.33
C GLU A 152 13.28 -2.20 17.51
N TYR A 153 12.72 -2.77 16.43
CA TYR A 153 11.80 -2.07 15.54
C TYR A 153 10.48 -1.73 16.24
N GLU A 154 9.88 -2.70 16.93
CA GLU A 154 8.64 -2.43 17.69
C GLU A 154 8.92 -1.48 18.86
N ARG A 155 10.08 -1.59 19.53
CA ARG A 155 10.47 -0.63 20.59
C ARG A 155 10.62 0.79 20.06
N ALA A 156 11.31 0.96 18.94
CA ALA A 156 11.48 2.26 18.30
C ALA A 156 10.15 2.84 17.81
N LEU A 157 9.26 1.99 17.29
CA LEU A 157 7.92 2.39 16.87
C LEU A 157 7.08 2.87 18.06
N LEU A 158 7.09 2.15 19.18
CA LEU A 158 6.40 2.57 20.41
C LEU A 158 6.93 3.91 20.93
N ALA A 159 8.25 4.11 20.90
CA ALA A 159 8.87 5.38 21.26
C ALA A 159 8.42 6.52 20.32
N ALA A 160 8.35 6.25 19.00
CA ALA A 160 7.86 7.21 18.02
C ALA A 160 6.40 7.60 18.25
N TYR A 161 5.54 6.64 18.62
CA TYR A 161 4.16 6.93 19.05
C TYR A 161 4.12 7.80 20.31
N GLY A 162 5.01 7.54 21.27
CA GLY A 162 5.12 8.36 22.49
C GLY A 162 5.49 9.82 22.18
N MET A 163 6.39 10.05 21.22
CA MET A 163 6.71 11.41 20.74
C MET A 163 5.53 12.06 20.01
N ALA A 164 4.68 11.25 19.38
CA ALA A 164 3.45 11.68 18.73
C ALA A 164 2.25 11.77 19.71
N SER A 165 2.46 11.71 21.03
CA SER A 165 1.39 11.74 22.05
C SER A 165 0.55 13.04 22.08
N THR A 166 0.98 14.07 21.37
CA THR A 166 0.17 15.29 21.14
C THR A 166 -0.93 15.10 20.09
N LEU A 167 -1.00 13.93 19.44
CA LEU A 167 -2.04 13.64 18.48
C LEU A 167 -3.40 13.46 19.17
N PRO A 168 -4.50 13.95 18.55
CA PRO A 168 -5.84 13.69 19.04
C PRO A 168 -6.12 12.20 19.20
N LEU A 169 -6.70 11.78 20.33
CA LEU A 169 -7.08 10.39 20.58
C LEU A 169 -8.02 9.83 19.50
N ASP A 170 -8.79 10.69 18.84
CA ASP A 170 -9.70 10.31 17.77
C ASP A 170 -8.96 9.84 16.50
N GLU A 171 -7.81 10.44 16.16
CA GLU A 171 -6.96 9.98 15.04
C GLU A 171 -6.41 8.57 15.33
N LEU A 172 -6.01 8.32 16.58
CA LEU A 172 -5.50 7.02 17.00
C LEU A 172 -6.58 5.93 17.01
N ARG A 173 -7.81 6.27 17.45
CA ARG A 173 -8.93 5.31 17.53
C ARG A 173 -9.48 4.92 16.17
N ASN A 174 -9.62 5.88 15.26
CA ASN A 174 -10.21 5.63 13.95
C ASN A 174 -9.23 4.91 13.01
N GLY A 175 -7.94 4.92 13.34
CA GLY A 175 -6.89 4.32 12.53
C GLY A 175 -6.54 5.15 11.29
N ASP A 176 -7.16 6.31 11.13
CA ASP A 176 -6.88 7.25 10.05
C ASP A 176 -5.94 8.33 10.58
N LEU A 177 -4.64 8.03 10.55
CA LEU A 177 -3.61 8.96 11.02
C LEU A 177 -3.43 10.07 9.99
N SER A 178 -3.45 11.31 10.45
CA SER A 178 -3.15 12.46 9.59
C SER A 178 -1.77 12.35 8.94
N GLU A 179 -1.56 13.02 7.81
CA GLU A 179 -0.24 13.13 7.16
C GLU A 179 0.84 13.63 8.14
N ALA A 180 0.49 14.59 8.99
CA ALA A 180 1.40 15.09 10.01
C ALA A 180 1.74 14.03 11.06
N ALA A 181 0.75 13.23 11.49
CA ALA A 181 0.95 12.13 12.43
C ALA A 181 1.89 11.06 11.85
N LEU A 182 1.60 10.60 10.64
CA LEU A 182 2.41 9.60 9.95
C LEU A 182 3.85 10.09 9.73
N THR A 183 4.04 11.36 9.37
CA THR A 183 5.38 11.95 9.18
C THR A 183 6.14 11.99 10.50
N ARG A 184 5.49 12.40 11.60
CA ARG A 184 6.10 12.41 12.93
C ARG A 184 6.49 11.01 13.40
N ILE A 185 5.64 10.01 13.16
CA ILE A 185 5.94 8.60 13.51
C ILE A 185 7.13 8.10 12.70
N ALA A 186 7.14 8.34 11.38
CA ALA A 186 8.24 7.92 10.52
C ALA A 186 9.58 8.56 10.93
N THR A 187 9.58 9.88 11.15
CA THR A 187 10.77 10.59 11.63
C THR A 187 11.19 10.14 13.02
N GLY A 188 10.24 9.97 13.95
CA GLY A 188 10.53 9.50 15.31
C GLY A 188 11.13 8.08 15.35
N PHE A 189 10.66 7.19 14.46
CA PHE A 189 11.20 5.84 14.32
C PHE A 189 12.63 5.88 13.79
N LEU A 190 12.88 6.60 12.68
CA LEU A 190 14.20 6.65 12.04
C LEU A 190 15.23 7.43 12.86
N SER A 191 14.80 8.39 13.68
CA SER A 191 15.68 9.15 14.58
C SER A 191 15.94 8.44 15.91
N ASN A 192 15.35 7.26 16.14
CA ASN A 192 15.59 6.49 17.35
C ASN A 192 17.03 5.94 17.37
N SER A 193 17.77 6.13 18.47
CA SER A 193 19.17 5.68 18.59
C SER A 193 19.34 4.16 18.57
N GLY A 194 18.27 3.39 18.81
CA GLY A 194 18.24 1.94 18.60
C GLY A 194 18.07 1.52 17.14
N ILE A 195 17.76 2.47 16.24
CA ILE A 195 17.59 2.22 14.80
C ILE A 195 18.69 2.91 14.00
N THR A 196 18.97 4.20 14.27
CA THR A 196 19.96 4.98 13.53
C THR A 196 20.96 5.64 14.48
N GLN A 197 22.24 5.59 14.15
CA GLN A 197 23.33 6.23 14.90
C GLN A 197 24.27 7.00 13.97
N ASN A 198 24.77 8.15 14.43
CA ASN A 198 25.77 8.93 13.67
C ASN A 198 27.20 8.42 13.88
N ASN A 199 27.44 7.74 15.00
CA ASN A 199 28.73 7.15 15.33
C ASN A 199 28.69 5.65 15.08
N GLU A 200 29.86 5.06 14.89
CA GLU A 200 29.99 3.61 14.81
C GLU A 200 29.43 2.95 16.09
N PRO A 201 28.49 2.00 15.96
CA PRO A 201 27.94 1.31 17.11
C PRO A 201 29.04 0.51 17.81
N ALA A 202 29.01 0.45 19.14
CA ALA A 202 30.02 -0.24 19.96
C ALA A 202 30.18 -1.74 19.64
N SER A 203 29.29 -2.33 18.85
CA SER A 203 29.35 -3.71 18.40
C SER A 203 28.92 -3.80 16.92
N PRO A 204 29.83 -3.53 15.96
CA PRO A 204 29.48 -3.46 14.53
C PRO A 204 29.05 -4.81 13.94
N HIS A 205 29.35 -5.94 14.59
CA HIS A 205 28.97 -7.28 14.12
C HIS A 205 27.47 -7.61 14.27
N SER A 206 26.67 -6.78 14.95
CA SER A 206 25.26 -7.09 15.24
C SER A 206 24.29 -6.32 14.31
N GLY A 207 24.17 -6.71 13.04
CA GLY A 207 23.08 -6.25 12.16
C GLY A 207 23.04 -4.73 11.89
N TRP A 208 24.13 -4.00 12.13
CA TRP A 208 24.24 -2.58 11.79
C TRP A 208 24.86 -2.42 10.41
N LEU A 209 24.19 -1.69 9.54
CA LEU A 209 24.66 -1.35 8.21
C LEU A 209 25.18 0.08 8.18
N TYR A 210 26.39 0.25 7.68
CA TYR A 210 26.92 1.56 7.36
C TYR A 210 26.25 2.10 6.11
N LEU A 211 25.65 3.28 6.22
CA LEU A 211 25.03 3.99 5.11
C LEU A 211 25.93 5.16 4.75
N ASP A 212 26.71 4.99 3.69
CA ASP A 212 27.46 6.07 3.09
C ASP A 212 26.50 7.09 2.49
N ARG A 213 26.58 8.32 2.99
CA ARG A 213 25.73 9.44 2.56
C ARG A 213 26.54 10.56 1.94
N SER A 214 27.83 10.34 1.69
CA SER A 214 28.75 11.31 1.11
C SER A 214 28.33 11.81 -0.28
N ALA A 215 27.51 11.05 -1.01
CA ALA A 215 26.94 11.45 -2.29
C ALA A 215 26.04 12.70 -2.21
N LYS A 216 25.44 13.00 -1.04
CA LYS A 216 24.66 14.23 -0.82
C LYS A 216 25.50 15.23 -0.02
N PRO A 217 25.87 16.39 -0.58
CA PRO A 217 26.68 17.38 0.13
C PRO A 217 26.09 17.74 1.50
N GLY A 218 26.87 17.55 2.57
CA GLY A 218 26.49 17.88 3.94
C GLY A 218 25.63 16.83 4.67
N ALA A 219 25.30 15.69 4.06
CA ALA A 219 24.62 14.61 4.77
C ALA A 219 25.64 13.76 5.54
N PRO A 220 25.55 13.64 6.88
CA PRO A 220 26.43 12.76 7.62
C PRO A 220 26.13 11.30 7.28
N SER A 221 27.16 10.48 7.10
CA SER A 221 27.01 9.03 7.08
C SER A 221 26.46 8.54 8.41
N THR A 222 25.68 7.47 8.38
CA THR A 222 25.03 6.93 9.58
C THR A 222 25.09 5.41 9.57
N TRP A 223 24.90 4.82 10.73
CA TRP A 223 24.66 3.39 10.90
C TRP A 223 23.17 3.16 11.11
N GLU A 224 22.60 2.17 10.43
CA GLU A 224 21.19 1.78 10.58
C GLU A 224 21.10 0.30 10.96
N LEU A 225 20.32 -0.05 11.99
CA LEU A 225 20.08 -1.44 12.40
C LEU A 225 19.15 -2.10 11.39
N ALA A 226 19.73 -2.75 10.39
CA ALA A 226 19.00 -3.33 9.28
C ALA A 226 19.78 -4.43 8.57
N GLU A 227 19.08 -5.17 7.73
CA GLU A 227 19.66 -6.07 6.75
C GLU A 227 19.07 -5.76 5.38
N HIS A 228 19.83 -6.07 4.32
CA HIS A 228 19.31 -6.05 2.96
C HIS A 228 18.29 -7.17 2.76
N ILE A 229 17.09 -6.79 2.32
CA ILE A 229 16.00 -7.72 2.00
C ILE A 229 16.22 -8.28 0.61
N THR A 230 16.64 -9.54 0.56
CA THR A 230 16.73 -10.32 -0.69
C THR A 230 15.46 -11.13 -0.93
N ALA A 231 15.24 -11.59 -2.15
CA ALA A 231 14.12 -12.50 -2.47
C ALA A 231 14.14 -13.78 -1.61
N GLY A 232 15.32 -14.36 -1.39
CA GLY A 232 15.50 -15.54 -0.53
C GLY A 232 15.27 -15.26 0.95
N GLY A 233 15.81 -14.14 1.44
CA GLY A 233 15.59 -13.67 2.81
C GLY A 233 14.11 -13.40 3.09
N LEU A 234 13.41 -12.77 2.16
CA LEU A 234 11.98 -12.49 2.26
C LEU A 234 11.14 -13.78 2.31
N ARG A 235 11.45 -14.77 1.47
CA ARG A 235 10.77 -16.09 1.50
C ARG A 235 10.97 -16.80 2.83
N THR A 236 12.17 -16.72 3.39
CA THR A 236 12.50 -17.32 4.71
C THR A 236 11.76 -16.59 5.83
N LEU A 237 11.78 -15.25 5.79
CA LEU A 237 11.17 -14.39 6.79
C LEU A 237 9.64 -14.54 6.87
N LEU A 238 8.97 -14.58 5.71
CA LEU A 238 7.52 -14.63 5.63
C LEU A 238 6.95 -16.05 5.60
N GLY A 239 7.72 -17.02 5.09
CA GLY A 239 7.29 -18.43 5.01
C GLY A 239 5.97 -18.57 4.25
N ASP A 240 5.00 -19.22 4.87
CA ASP A 240 3.66 -19.45 4.31
C ASP A 240 2.79 -18.19 4.24
N ARG A 241 3.19 -17.10 4.91
CA ARG A 241 2.51 -15.80 4.83
C ARG A 241 2.82 -15.05 3.52
N LEU A 242 3.82 -15.50 2.76
CA LEU A 242 4.11 -14.97 1.43
C LEU A 242 3.29 -15.73 0.39
N GLY A 243 2.19 -15.13 -0.06
CA GLY A 243 1.37 -15.64 -1.16
C GLY A 243 2.16 -15.66 -2.46
N LYS A 244 2.24 -16.83 -3.09
CA LYS A 244 2.99 -17.07 -4.34
C LYS A 244 2.09 -17.44 -5.53
N GLY A 245 0.78 -17.41 -5.32
CA GLY A 245 -0.21 -17.72 -6.35
C GLY A 245 -0.03 -16.81 -7.56
N ARG A 246 0.10 -17.40 -8.74
CA ARG A 246 0.29 -16.66 -9.98
C ARG A 246 -0.31 -17.37 -11.18
N VAL A 247 -0.77 -16.59 -12.16
CA VAL A 247 -1.33 -17.08 -13.42
C VAL A 247 -0.76 -16.25 -14.57
N VAL A 248 -0.41 -16.90 -15.69
CA VAL A 248 0.07 -16.20 -16.87
C VAL A 248 -1.12 -15.53 -17.57
N GLY A 249 -1.04 -14.22 -17.82
CA GLY A 249 -2.13 -13.45 -18.42
C GLY A 249 -1.70 -12.07 -18.94
N ALA A 250 -2.58 -11.44 -19.72
CA ALA A 250 -2.43 -10.04 -20.12
C ALA A 250 -3.04 -9.12 -19.06
N ALA A 251 -2.40 -7.95 -18.83
CA ALA A 251 -2.92 -6.95 -17.91
C ALA A 251 -4.20 -6.30 -18.46
N GLY A 252 -5.17 -6.02 -17.60
CA GLY A 252 -6.37 -5.25 -17.96
C GLY A 252 -7.34 -5.94 -18.92
N THR A 253 -7.09 -7.20 -19.30
CA THR A 253 -8.02 -8.02 -20.10
C THR A 253 -8.89 -8.83 -19.17
N VAL A 254 -10.23 -8.75 -19.33
CA VAL A 254 -11.17 -9.58 -18.57
C VAL A 254 -10.67 -11.02 -18.62
N PRO A 255 -10.42 -11.67 -17.45
CA PRO A 255 -9.93 -13.04 -17.46
C PRO A 255 -10.90 -13.89 -18.27
N ASP A 256 -10.39 -14.58 -19.28
CA ASP A 256 -11.17 -15.60 -19.96
C ASP A 256 -11.57 -16.70 -18.94
N PRO A 257 -12.60 -17.51 -19.22
CA PRO A 257 -13.07 -18.52 -18.28
C PRO A 257 -11.99 -19.48 -17.76
N ASP A 258 -10.97 -19.79 -18.57
CA ASP A 258 -9.90 -20.69 -18.19
C ASP A 258 -8.88 -19.97 -17.28
N SER A 259 -8.53 -18.72 -17.59
CA SER A 259 -7.75 -17.85 -16.71
C SER A 259 -8.44 -17.63 -15.36
N ALA A 260 -9.75 -17.37 -15.36
CA ALA A 260 -10.52 -17.19 -14.13
C ALA A 260 -10.52 -18.45 -13.25
N ARG A 261 -10.68 -19.63 -13.86
CA ARG A 261 -10.54 -20.93 -13.15
C ARG A 261 -9.13 -21.13 -12.62
N ALA A 262 -8.11 -20.81 -13.42
CA ALA A 262 -6.72 -20.89 -13.01
C ALA A 262 -6.44 -20.02 -11.78
N ILE A 263 -7.00 -18.79 -11.74
CA ILE A 263 -6.89 -17.88 -10.59
C ILE A 263 -7.58 -18.46 -9.35
N ILE A 264 -8.80 -19.00 -9.49
CA ILE A 264 -9.54 -19.60 -8.35
C ILE A 264 -8.79 -20.79 -7.76
N ASN A 265 -8.11 -21.57 -8.58
CA ASN A 265 -7.35 -22.73 -8.15
C ASN A 265 -5.99 -22.38 -7.50
N GLN A 266 -5.58 -21.11 -7.49
CA GLN A 266 -4.39 -20.68 -6.76
C GLN A 266 -4.66 -20.57 -5.25
N PRO A 267 -3.65 -20.84 -4.41
CA PRO A 267 -3.74 -20.57 -2.98
C PRO A 267 -3.69 -19.06 -2.68
N GLY A 268 -4.29 -18.67 -1.56
CA GLY A 268 -4.28 -17.28 -1.06
C GLY A 268 -5.48 -16.44 -1.54
N VAL A 269 -5.58 -15.22 -1.02
CA VAL A 269 -6.65 -14.25 -1.38
C VAL A 269 -6.30 -13.48 -2.65
N PHE A 270 -5.02 -13.14 -2.81
CA PHE A 270 -4.51 -12.37 -3.92
C PHE A 270 -3.65 -13.25 -4.83
N VAL A 271 -3.87 -13.13 -6.14
CA VAL A 271 -3.18 -13.91 -7.17
C VAL A 271 -2.57 -12.96 -8.17
N ALA A 272 -1.26 -13.11 -8.44
CA ALA A 272 -0.58 -12.26 -9.41
C ALA A 272 -0.87 -12.73 -10.84
N LEU A 273 -1.23 -11.81 -11.72
CA LEU A 273 -1.09 -11.99 -13.16
C LEU A 273 0.35 -11.68 -13.54
N VAL A 274 0.96 -12.60 -14.29
CA VAL A 274 2.33 -12.48 -14.75
C VAL A 274 2.41 -12.64 -16.26
N SER A 275 3.46 -12.09 -16.86
CA SER A 275 3.81 -12.38 -18.25
C SER A 275 4.25 -13.85 -18.42
N SER A 276 4.45 -14.28 -19.66
CA SER A 276 5.10 -15.57 -19.95
C SER A 276 6.55 -15.65 -19.44
N SER A 277 7.22 -14.51 -19.25
CA SER A 277 8.55 -14.43 -18.62
C SER A 277 8.50 -14.38 -17.09
N GLY A 278 7.32 -14.34 -16.48
CA GLY A 278 7.15 -14.27 -15.02
C GLY A 278 7.21 -12.86 -14.43
N GLU A 279 7.24 -11.83 -15.27
CA GLU A 279 7.15 -10.42 -14.86
C GLU A 279 5.76 -10.13 -14.28
N PHE A 280 5.72 -9.45 -13.14
CA PHE A 280 4.47 -9.02 -12.52
C PHE A 280 3.73 -8.02 -13.41
N ARG A 281 2.43 -8.24 -13.61
CA ARG A 281 1.57 -7.35 -14.39
C ARG A 281 0.48 -6.71 -13.55
N GLU A 282 -0.21 -7.52 -12.76
CA GLU A 282 -1.41 -7.10 -12.05
C GLU A 282 -1.69 -8.04 -10.87
N LEU A 283 -2.45 -7.57 -9.87
CA LEU A 283 -2.91 -8.38 -8.76
C LEU A 283 -4.42 -8.56 -8.85
N CYS A 284 -4.89 -9.80 -8.73
CA CYS A 284 -6.30 -10.15 -8.76
C CYS A 284 -6.82 -10.54 -7.38
N ASP A 285 -8.03 -10.10 -7.05
CA ASP A 285 -8.78 -10.59 -5.89
C ASP A 285 -9.54 -11.87 -6.26
N ARG A 286 -9.10 -13.00 -5.69
CA ARG A 286 -9.66 -14.33 -5.99
C ARG A 286 -11.13 -14.41 -5.60
N THR A 287 -11.50 -13.81 -4.47
CA THR A 287 -12.89 -13.81 -3.97
C THR A 287 -13.77 -13.00 -4.90
N ALA A 288 -13.31 -11.82 -5.33
CA ALA A 288 -14.05 -10.99 -6.28
C ALA A 288 -14.29 -11.70 -7.63
N ILE A 289 -13.31 -12.48 -8.10
CA ILE A 289 -13.44 -13.27 -9.33
C ILE A 289 -14.42 -14.44 -9.15
N ALA A 290 -14.34 -15.17 -8.02
CA ALA A 290 -15.26 -16.26 -7.72
C ALA A 290 -16.72 -15.79 -7.62
N ASP A 291 -16.95 -14.66 -6.96
CA ASP A 291 -18.28 -14.05 -6.85
C ASP A 291 -18.85 -13.66 -8.21
N ARG A 292 -18.00 -13.15 -9.12
CA ARG A 292 -18.41 -12.80 -10.49
C ARG A 292 -18.80 -14.03 -11.29
N LEU A 293 -17.97 -15.08 -11.28
CA LEU A 293 -18.28 -16.33 -11.97
C LEU A 293 -19.58 -16.95 -11.46
N SER A 294 -19.82 -16.90 -10.15
CA SER A 294 -21.06 -17.39 -9.54
C SER A 294 -22.29 -16.63 -10.04
N ARG A 295 -22.21 -15.29 -10.16
CA ARG A 295 -23.30 -14.47 -10.70
C ARG A 295 -23.52 -14.72 -12.19
N SER A 296 -22.46 -14.86 -12.98
CA SER A 296 -22.55 -15.17 -14.41
C SER A 296 -23.21 -16.53 -14.65
N ALA A 297 -22.88 -17.54 -13.84
CA ALA A 297 -23.51 -18.85 -13.92
C ALA A 297 -25.01 -18.82 -13.56
N ALA A 298 -25.39 -18.04 -12.55
CA ALA A 298 -26.80 -17.85 -12.17
C ALA A 298 -27.61 -17.18 -13.28
N HIS A 299 -27.04 -16.18 -13.97
CA HIS A 299 -27.69 -15.52 -15.11
C HIS A 299 -27.79 -16.40 -16.37
N ALA A 300 -26.87 -17.34 -16.57
CA ALA A 300 -26.93 -18.27 -17.70
C ALA A 300 -27.97 -19.38 -17.51
N ALA A 301 -28.41 -19.62 -16.27
CA ALA A 301 -29.40 -20.64 -15.93
C ALA A 301 -30.85 -20.12 -15.90
N SER A 302 -31.04 -18.79 -15.95
CA SER A 302 -32.35 -18.12 -15.99
C SER A 302 -32.79 -17.79 -17.41
#